data_AF-A0A7W9WCI6-F1
#
_entry.id   AF-A0A7W9WCI6-F1
#
_cell.length_a   1.000
_cell.length_b   1.000
_cell.length_c   1.000
_cell.angle_alpha   90.00
_cell.angle_beta   90.00
_cell.angle_gamma   90.00
#
_symmetry.space_group_name_H-M   'P 1'
#
loop_
_entity.id
_entity.type
_entity.pdbx_description
1 polymer ?
#
loop_
_entity_poly.entity_id
_entity_poly.type
_entity_poly.pdbx_seq_one_letter_code
_entity_poly.pdbx_strand_id
1 'polypeptide(L)'
;MPETPTMQVLDIIVMSPKEVFLVGRLEGPMKPGPWELRLNEEVVATLDITGEAQIEAGRKGKLQPPRVAVSRTPVEKSRFDFTRDEVTLVRQG
;
A
#
# COMPACT_ATOMS: atom_id res chain seq x y z
N MET A 1 20.25 2.70 11.08
CA MET A 1 19.38 3.67 10.38
C MET A 1 17.96 3.18 10.59
N PRO A 2 16.99 3.97 11.09
CA PRO A 2 15.62 3.48 11.13
C PRO A 2 15.18 3.26 9.69
N GLU A 3 14.91 2.00 9.33
CA GLU A 3 14.42 1.63 8.01
C GLU A 3 13.10 2.38 7.78
N THR A 4 13.02 3.13 6.68
CA THR A 4 11.81 3.84 6.30
C THR A 4 10.68 2.82 6.15
N PRO A 5 9.52 3.00 6.82
CA PRO A 5 8.41 2.08 6.68
C PRO A 5 8.09 1.85 5.20
N THR A 6 8.06 0.59 4.81
CA THR A 6 7.86 0.16 3.42
C THR A 6 6.80 -0.92 3.38
N MET A 7 5.94 -0.84 2.38
CA MET A 7 4.91 -1.84 2.13
C MET A 7 5.07 -2.41 0.73
N GLN A 8 5.20 -3.72 0.63
CA GLN A 8 5.01 -4.43 -0.64
C GLN A 8 3.51 -4.45 -0.94
N VAL A 9 3.09 -3.79 -2.01
CA VAL A 9 1.70 -3.74 -2.44
C VAL A 9 1.40 -4.97 -3.29
N LEU A 10 0.40 -5.73 -2.88
CA LEU A 10 -0.05 -6.97 -3.52
C LEU A 10 -1.32 -6.76 -4.36
N ASP A 11 -2.13 -5.77 -4.02
CA ASP A 11 -3.28 -5.36 -4.81
C ASP A 11 -3.68 -3.90 -4.51
N ILE A 12 -4.40 -3.30 -5.44
CA ILE A 12 -5.02 -1.98 -5.29
C ILE A 12 -6.53 -2.14 -5.52
N ILE A 13 -7.34 -1.65 -4.60
CA ILE A 13 -8.80 -1.69 -4.68
C ILE A 13 -9.31 -0.26 -4.69
N VAL A 14 -9.87 0.17 -5.82
CA VAL A 14 -10.50 1.49 -5.95
C VAL A 14 -11.91 1.38 -5.39
N MET A 15 -12.10 1.80 -4.13
CA MET A 15 -13.40 1.77 -3.47
C MET A 15 -14.32 2.88 -4.02
N SER A 16 -13.74 4.06 -4.26
CA SER A 16 -14.41 5.20 -4.87
C SER A 16 -13.38 6.16 -5.48
N PRO A 17 -13.80 7.22 -6.21
CA PRO A 17 -12.88 8.24 -6.69
C PRO A 17 -12.08 8.98 -5.59
N LYS A 18 -12.48 8.85 -4.32
CA LYS A 18 -11.85 9.52 -3.17
C LYS A 18 -11.24 8.56 -2.16
N GLU A 19 -11.31 7.26 -2.43
CA GLU A 19 -10.86 6.24 -1.49
C GLU A 19 -10.31 5.04 -2.25
N VAL A 20 -9.03 4.77 -2.00
CA VAL A 20 -8.29 3.66 -2.59
C VAL A 20 -7.64 2.88 -1.46
N PHE A 21 -7.78 1.57 -1.51
CA PHE A 21 -7.14 0.65 -0.59
C PHE A 21 -5.93 0.02 -1.27
N LEU A 22 -4.77 0.06 -0.60
CA LEU A 22 -3.58 -0.67 -0.99
C LEU A 22 -3.43 -1.87 -0.07
N VAL A 23 -3.58 -3.07 -0.61
CA VAL A 23 -3.45 -4.33 0.11
C VAL A 23 -2.00 -4.79 0.01
N GLY A 24 -1.38 -5.20 1.12
CA GLY A 24 0.04 -5.54 1.05
C GLY A 24 0.69 -5.98 2.35
N ARG A 25 1.99 -6.22 2.30
CA ARG A 25 2.81 -6.56 3.46
C ARG A 25 3.56 -5.31 3.90
N LEU A 26 3.20 -4.78 5.07
CA LEU A 26 3.84 -3.57 5.63
C LEU A 26 4.83 -3.97 6.72
N GLU A 27 6.05 -3.45 6.60
CA GLU A 27 7.07 -3.51 7.63
C GLU A 27 6.99 -2.27 8.53
N GLY A 28 6.73 -2.48 9.82
CA GLY A 28 6.59 -1.40 10.80
C GLY A 28 5.20 -0.76 10.87
N PRO A 29 5.06 0.39 11.56
CA PRO A 29 3.78 1.06 11.74
C PRO A 29 3.36 1.85 10.50
N MET A 30 2.08 1.75 10.12
CA MET A 30 1.48 2.65 9.14
C MET A 30 1.27 4.02 9.80
N LYS A 31 1.69 5.09 9.14
CA LYS A 31 1.49 6.46 9.62
C LYS A 31 0.76 7.27 8.55
N PRO A 32 -0.21 8.13 8.95
CA PRO A 32 -0.82 9.07 8.03
C PRO A 32 0.20 10.02 7.39
N GLY A 33 -0.12 10.53 6.21
CA GLY A 33 0.68 11.50 5.46
C GLY A 33 1.15 10.96 4.09
N PRO A 34 2.15 11.62 3.48
CA PRO A 34 2.59 11.30 2.14
C PRO A 34 3.43 10.01 2.08
N TRP A 35 3.11 9.16 1.11
CA TRP A 35 3.91 7.99 0.74
C TRP A 35 4.12 7.96 -0.77
N GLU A 36 5.29 7.55 -1.21
CA GLU A 36 5.56 7.31 -2.62
C GLU A 36 5.08 5.92 -3.01
N LEU A 37 4.22 5.85 -4.02
CA LEU A 37 3.92 4.62 -4.72
C LEU A 37 4.96 4.45 -5.82
N ARG A 38 5.68 3.32 -5.76
CA ARG A 38 6.73 2.97 -6.71
C ARG A 38 6.35 1.73 -7.50
N LEU A 39 6.68 1.74 -8.77
CA LEU A 39 6.55 0.64 -9.71
C LEU A 39 7.95 0.29 -10.21
N ASN A 40 8.46 -0.89 -9.87
CA ASN A 40 9.82 -1.32 -10.22
C ASN A 40 10.86 -0.24 -9.85
N GLU A 41 10.79 0.23 -8.59
CA GLU A 41 11.60 1.31 -8.01
C GLU A 41 11.32 2.75 -8.51
N GLU A 42 10.59 2.92 -9.62
CA GLU A 42 10.23 4.24 -10.15
C GLU A 42 9.03 4.84 -9.41
N VAL A 43 9.13 6.09 -8.96
CA VAL A 43 8.01 6.80 -8.32
C VAL A 43 6.94 7.13 -9.36
N VAL A 44 5.76 6.54 -9.22
CA VAL A 44 4.63 6.74 -10.16
C VAL A 44 3.52 7.62 -9.60
N ALA A 45 3.46 7.79 -8.28
CA ALA A 45 2.52 8.68 -7.60
C ALA A 45 2.97 8.99 -6.16
N THR A 46 2.47 10.09 -5.60
CA THR A 46 2.51 10.36 -4.16
C THR A 46 1.10 10.24 -3.60
N LEU A 47 0.92 9.32 -2.65
CA LEU A 47 -0.36 9.02 -2.03
C LEU A 47 -0.48 9.70 -0.67
N ASP A 48 -1.61 10.35 -0.41
CA ASP A 48 -1.98 10.77 0.93
C ASP A 48 -2.63 9.59 1.65
N ILE A 49 -1.88 8.96 2.55
CA ILE A 49 -2.33 7.83 3.36
C ILE A 49 -3.01 8.36 4.62
N THR A 50 -4.22 7.89 4.90
CA THR A 50 -4.95 8.31 6.11
C THR A 50 -4.78 7.36 7.28
N GLY A 51 -4.27 6.15 7.03
CA GLY A 51 -4.05 5.13 8.06
C GLY A 51 -4.21 3.72 7.51
N GLU A 52 -4.51 2.79 8.40
CA GLU A 52 -4.74 1.38 8.09
C GLU A 52 -6.22 1.01 8.32
N ALA A 53 -6.80 0.28 7.37
CA ALA A 53 -8.11 -0.35 7.57
C ALA A 53 -7.93 -1.71 8.24
N GLN A 54 -8.72 -1.98 9.28
CA GLN A 54 -8.81 -3.32 9.84
C GLN A 54 -9.61 -4.22 8.90
N ILE A 55 -8.95 -5.22 8.32
CA ILE A 55 -9.63 -6.33 7.64
C ILE A 55 -9.74 -7.48 8.63
N GLU A 56 -10.92 -8.08 8.74
CA GLU A 56 -11.10 -9.36 9.44
C GLU A 56 -10.37 -10.45 8.65
N ALA A 57 -9.10 -10.68 9.01
CA ALA A 57 -8.35 -11.78 8.45
C ALA A 57 -8.88 -13.11 9.01
N GLY A 58 -9.50 -13.91 8.15
CA GLY A 58 -9.78 -15.32 8.44
C GLY A 58 -8.47 -16.04 8.77
N ARG A 59 -8.30 -16.42 10.05
CA ARG A 59 -7.10 -17.15 10.54
C ARG A 59 -7.02 -18.53 9.87
N LYS A 60 -6.29 -18.63 8.76
CA LYS A 60 -5.77 -19.91 8.26
C LYS A 60 -4.29 -19.76 7.90
N GLY A 61 -3.41 -20.16 8.83
CA GLY A 61 -1.97 -20.32 8.59
C GLY A 61 -1.06 -19.50 9.50
N LYS A 62 0.25 -19.78 9.41
CA LYS A 62 1.34 -19.10 10.18
C LYS A 62 1.77 -17.75 9.58
N LEU A 63 1.22 -17.36 8.44
CA LEU A 63 1.54 -16.10 7.76
C LEU A 63 0.67 -14.99 8.34
N GLN A 64 1.29 -13.85 8.67
CA GLN A 64 0.52 -12.66 9.02
C GLN A 64 -0.35 -12.26 7.80
N PRO A 65 -1.61 -11.89 8.04
CA PRO A 65 -2.48 -11.46 6.95
C PRO A 65 -1.95 -10.16 6.32
N PRO A 66 -2.24 -9.93 5.03
CA PRO A 66 -2.02 -8.63 4.42
C PRO A 66 -2.71 -7.51 5.19
N ARG A 67 -2.08 -6.35 5.20
CA ARG A 67 -2.56 -5.10 5.79
C ARG A 67 -3.09 -4.19 4.68
N VAL A 68 -3.97 -3.25 5.03
CA VAL A 68 -4.58 -2.33 4.07
C VAL A 68 -4.27 -0.89 4.41
N ALA A 69 -3.51 -0.22 3.55
CA ALA A 69 -3.35 1.23 3.60
C ALA A 69 -4.56 1.90 2.95
N VAL A 70 -5.09 2.94 3.58
CA VAL A 70 -6.17 3.75 3.00
C VAL A 70 -5.58 5.04 2.44
N SER A 71 -5.83 5.32 1.16
CA SER A 71 -5.45 6.56 0.51
C SER A 71 -6.66 7.33 0.02
N ARG A 72 -6.57 8.66 0.08
CA ARG A 72 -7.52 9.58 -0.59
C ARG A 72 -7.11 9.96 -2.00
N THR A 73 -5.89 9.62 -2.40
CA THR A 73 -5.38 9.91 -3.73
C THR A 73 -5.90 8.86 -4.72
N PRO A 74 -6.50 9.27 -5.86
CA PRO A 74 -6.88 8.34 -6.92
C PRO A 74 -5.65 7.59 -7.46
N VAL A 75 -5.81 6.30 -7.74
CA VAL A 75 -4.77 5.48 -8.37
C VAL A 75 -5.36 4.73 -9.56
N GLU A 76 -4.68 4.82 -10.69
CA GLU A 76 -5.05 4.09 -11.90
C GLU A 76 -4.50 2.66 -11.83
N LYS A 77 -5.31 1.73 -11.31
CA LYS A 77 -4.92 0.32 -11.11
C LYS A 77 -4.41 -0.36 -12.40
N SER A 78 -4.93 0.00 -13.57
CA SER A 78 -4.53 -0.57 -14.86
C SER A 78 -3.06 -0.36 -15.22
N ARG A 79 -2.34 0.53 -14.51
CA ARG A 79 -0.90 0.74 -14.68
C ARG A 79 -0.03 -0.37 -14.07
N PHE A 80 -0.62 -1.30 -13.31
CA PHE A 80 0.12 -2.30 -12.53
C PHE A 80 -0.25 -3.73 -12.95
N ASP A 81 0.75 -4.54 -13.30
CA ASP A 81 0.66 -5.99 -13.40
C ASP A 81 1.32 -6.63 -12.17
N PHE A 82 0.56 -6.84 -11.10
CA PHE A 82 1.04 -7.42 -9.84
C PHE A 82 1.64 -8.84 -9.95
N THR A 83 1.59 -9.48 -11.12
CA THR A 83 2.28 -10.76 -11.36
C THR A 83 3.72 -10.61 -11.84
N ARG A 84 4.08 -9.43 -12.36
CA ARG A 84 5.38 -9.12 -12.94
C ARG A 84 6.08 -7.94 -12.28
N ASP A 85 5.28 -6.99 -11.82
CA ASP A 85 5.74 -5.74 -11.27
C ASP A 85 5.98 -5.85 -9.77
N GLU A 86 7.06 -5.21 -9.32
CA GLU A 86 7.27 -4.90 -7.92
C GLU A 86 6.62 -3.56 -7.60
N VAL A 87 5.52 -3.59 -6.84
CA VAL A 87 4.83 -2.38 -6.39
C VAL A 87 5.12 -2.16 -4.92
N THR A 88 5.70 -1.02 -4.58
CA THR A 88 6.05 -0.67 -3.20
C THR A 88 5.48 0.69 -2.81
N LEU A 89 5.15 0.82 -1.52
CA LEU A 89 4.74 2.08 -0.91
C LEU A 89 5.80 2.46 0.12
N VAL A 90 6.44 3.61 -0.06
CA VAL A 90 7.56 4.07 0.77
C VAL A 90 7.17 5.36 1.48
N ARG A 91 7.27 5.40 2.81
CA ARG A 91 6.94 6.60 3.58
C ARG A 91 7.91 7.73 3.26
N GLN A 92 7.40 8.92 2.96
CA GLN A 92 8.23 10.13 2.93
C GLN A 92 8.45 10.62 4.37
N GLY A 93 9.70 10.97 4.70
CA GLY A 93 10.17 11.33 6.05
C GLY A 93 9.25 12.27 6.80
#